data_AF-A0A520ZJ47-F1
#
_entry.id   AF-A0A520ZJ47-F1
#
_cell.length_a   1.000
_cell.length_b   1.000
_cell.length_c   1.000
_cell.angle_alpha   90.00
_cell.angle_beta   90.00
_cell.angle_gamma   90.00
#
_symmetry.space_group_name_H-M   'P 1'
#
loop_
_entity.id
_entity.type
_entity.pdbx_description
1 polymer ?
#
loop_
_entity_poly.entity_id
_entity_poly.type
_entity_poly.pdbx_seq_one_letter_code
_entity_poly.pdbx_strand_id
1 'polypeptide(L)'
;MASTERSDFLSTLPGVLVAWGLPIAAMLLAIGVPHPVKTWIWIVALIWMGTACLWNARRCRRRHCFWTGPFFLVMALAVLAYGYGFVDLGN
;
A
#
# COMPACT_ATOMS: atom_id res chain seq x y z
N MET A 1 4.02 28.65 21.22
CA MET A 1 2.77 27.91 20.96
C MET A 1 3.12 26.73 20.07
N ALA A 2 3.29 25.53 20.63
CA ALA A 2 3.39 24.33 19.82
C ALA A 2 2.00 24.12 19.20
N SER A 3 1.88 24.35 17.89
CA SER A 3 0.71 23.88 17.16
C SER A 3 0.52 22.41 17.51
N THR A 4 -0.70 22.00 17.83
CA THR A 4 -1.08 20.60 17.92
C THR A 4 -0.94 19.99 16.52
N GLU A 5 0.29 19.76 16.07
CA GLU A 5 0.57 19.08 14.82
C GLU A 5 0.00 17.69 14.98
N ARG A 6 -1.02 17.40 14.18
CA ARG A 6 -1.60 16.09 14.12
C ARG A 6 -0.48 15.13 13.70
N SER A 7 -0.16 14.18 14.57
CA SER A 7 1.06 13.38 14.44
C SER A 7 1.12 12.64 13.10
N ASP A 8 2.22 12.85 12.40
CA ASP A 8 2.56 12.12 11.20
C ASP A 8 3.06 10.73 11.58
N PHE A 9 2.18 9.74 11.50
CA PHE A 9 2.53 8.37 11.87
C PHE A 9 3.64 7.82 10.98
N LEU A 10 3.64 8.20 9.70
CA LEU A 10 4.59 7.71 8.70
C LEU A 10 5.97 8.38 8.79
N SER A 11 6.12 9.44 9.58
CA SER A 11 7.45 9.99 9.89
C SER A 11 8.15 9.29 11.05
N THR A 12 7.49 8.31 11.69
CA THR A 12 8.07 7.53 12.80
C THR A 12 8.62 6.20 12.29
N LEU A 13 9.72 5.71 12.87
CA LEU A 13 10.29 4.42 12.51
C LEU A 13 9.29 3.26 12.62
N PRO A 14 8.50 3.11 13.71
CA PRO A 14 7.49 2.05 13.78
C PRO A 14 6.42 2.18 12.70
N GLY A 15 5.99 3.40 12.39
CA GLY A 15 5.02 3.65 11.32
C GLY A 15 5.58 3.27 9.95
N VAL A 16 6.86 3.54 9.70
CA VAL A 16 7.51 3.12 8.46
C VAL A 16 7.58 1.60 8.34
N LEU A 17 8.00 0.91 9.41
CA LEU A 17 8.12 -0.55 9.41
C LEU A 17 6.77 -1.25 9.20
N VAL A 18 5.72 -0.76 9.86
CA VAL A 18 4.37 -1.35 9.77
C VAL A 18 3.69 -1.00 8.45
N ALA A 19 3.79 0.24 7.98
CA ALA A 19 3.10 0.67 6.76
C ALA A 19 3.83 0.27 5.48
N TRP A 20 5.15 0.05 5.53
CA TRP A 20 5.96 -0.26 4.33
C TRP A 20 6.75 -1.54 4.47
N GLY A 21 7.51 -1.70 5.56
CA GLY A 21 8.40 -2.85 5.75
C GLY A 21 7.66 -4.19 5.69
N LEU A 22 6.57 -4.32 6.44
CA LEU A 22 5.77 -5.54 6.50
C LEU A 22 5.10 -5.87 5.14
N PRO A 23 4.39 -4.93 4.47
CA PRO A 23 3.85 -5.16 3.13
C PRO A 23 4.90 -5.55 2.09
N ILE A 24 6.04 -4.84 2.05
CA ILE A 24 7.11 -5.11 1.09
C ILE A 24 7.69 -6.50 1.32
N ALA A 25 7.98 -6.86 2.56
CA ALA A 25 8.47 -8.19 2.91
C ALA A 25 7.47 -9.28 2.46
N ALA A 26 6.17 -9.09 2.72
CA ALA A 26 5.14 -10.02 2.28
C ALA A 26 5.08 -10.18 0.75
N MET A 27 5.17 -9.08 0.00
CA MET A 27 5.18 -9.10 -1.47
C MET A 27 6.41 -9.85 -2.03
N LEU A 28 7.59 -9.60 -1.46
CA LEU A 28 8.84 -10.27 -1.85
C LEU A 28 8.78 -11.78 -1.59
N LEU A 29 8.27 -12.19 -0.42
CA LEU A 29 8.09 -13.60 -0.08
C LEU A 29 7.06 -14.29 -0.99
N ALA A 30 6.10 -13.54 -1.54
CA ALA A 30 5.06 -14.06 -2.41
C ALA A 30 5.49 -14.25 -3.88
N ILE A 31 6.70 -13.86 -4.29
CA ILE A 31 7.14 -13.90 -5.70
C ILE A 31 7.01 -15.31 -6.31
N GLY A 32 7.44 -16.34 -5.58
CA GLY A 32 7.41 -17.74 -6.01
C GLY A 32 6.12 -18.49 -5.66
N VAL A 33 5.12 -17.81 -5.10
CA VAL A 33 3.86 -18.44 -4.70
C VAL A 33 2.89 -18.45 -5.89
N PRO A 34 2.18 -19.57 -6.15
CA PRO A 34 1.22 -19.62 -7.25
C PRO A 34 -0.05 -18.80 -6.98
N HIS A 35 -0.79 -18.52 -8.06
CA HIS A 35 -2.17 -18.01 -7.97
C HIS A 35 -3.06 -19.02 -7.20
N PRO A 36 -4.04 -18.58 -6.38
CA PRO A 36 -4.47 -17.20 -6.11
C PRO A 36 -3.73 -16.50 -4.97
N VAL A 37 -2.88 -17.23 -4.24
CA VAL A 37 -2.32 -16.75 -2.96
C VAL A 37 -1.44 -15.52 -3.17
N LYS A 38 -0.58 -15.53 -4.20
CA LYS A 38 0.25 -14.36 -4.55
C LYS A 38 -0.59 -13.12 -4.83
N THR A 39 -1.66 -13.25 -5.62
CA THR A 39 -2.56 -12.14 -5.96
C THR A 39 -3.18 -11.53 -4.70
N TRP A 40 -3.68 -12.36 -3.78
CA TRP A 40 -4.27 -11.87 -2.55
C TRP A 40 -3.25 -11.20 -1.62
N ILE A 41 -2.03 -11.74 -1.50
CA ILE A 41 -0.96 -11.10 -0.71
C ILE A 41 -0.67 -9.70 -1.26
N TRP A 42 -0.52 -9.57 -2.57
CA TRP A 42 -0.22 -8.30 -3.22
C TRP A 42 -1.38 -7.30 -3.06
N ILE A 43 -2.63 -7.72 -3.23
CA ILE A 43 -3.81 -6.87 -3.04
C ILE A 43 -3.87 -6.34 -1.60
N VAL A 44 -3.73 -7.23 -0.61
CA VAL A 44 -3.81 -6.85 0.81
C VAL A 44 -2.67 -5.88 1.17
N ALA A 45 -1.44 -6.15 0.68
CA ALA A 45 -0.29 -5.29 0.89
C ALA A 45 -0.51 -3.88 0.29
N LEU A 46 -1.02 -3.79 -0.94
CA LEU A 46 -1.30 -2.53 -1.63
C LEU A 46 -2.43 -1.74 -0.93
N ILE A 47 -3.51 -2.42 -0.53
CA ILE A 47 -4.60 -1.79 0.21
C ILE A 47 -4.09 -1.26 1.56
N TRP A 48 -3.27 -2.02 2.27
CA TRP A 48 -2.67 -1.58 3.53
C TRP A 48 -1.81 -0.33 3.37
N MET A 49 -0.88 -0.34 2.41
CA MET A 49 -0.02 0.83 2.10
C MET A 49 -0.86 2.06 1.71
N GLY A 50 -1.86 1.86 0.83
CA GLY A 50 -2.74 2.92 0.37
C GLY A 50 -3.61 3.51 1.49
N THR A 51 -4.20 2.67 2.33
CA THR A 51 -5.02 3.09 3.47
C THR A 51 -4.20 3.81 4.54
N ALA A 52 -3.00 3.34 4.86
CA ALA A 52 -2.09 4.03 5.78
C ALA A 52 -1.72 5.44 5.28
N CYS A 53 -1.43 5.58 3.97
CA CYS A 53 -1.21 6.88 3.34
C CYS A 53 -2.44 7.78 3.42
N LEU A 54 -3.63 7.30 3.04
CA LEU A 54 -4.86 8.09 3.09
C LEU A 54 -5.22 8.53 4.51
N TRP A 55 -5.03 7.65 5.49
CA TRP A 55 -5.21 7.96 6.90
C TRP A 55 -4.27 9.09 7.33
N ASN A 56 -2.99 9.02 6.95
CA ASN A 56 -2.03 10.08 7.23
C ASN A 56 -2.37 11.39 6.49
N ALA A 57 -2.82 11.32 5.23
CA ALA A 57 -3.23 12.48 4.44
C ALA A 57 -4.42 13.22 5.07
N ARG A 58 -5.42 12.48 5.60
CA ARG A 58 -6.56 13.06 6.34
C ARG A 58 -6.13 13.79 7.62
N ARG A 59 -4.99 13.40 8.20
CA ARG A 59 -4.47 13.97 9.44
C ARG A 59 -3.51 15.14 9.20
N CYS A 60 -2.47 14.91 8.42
CA CYS A 60 -1.33 15.83 8.29
C CYS A 60 -1.37 16.64 6.98
N ARG A 61 -2.32 16.36 6.07
CA ARG A 61 -2.46 16.99 4.74
C ARG A 61 -1.18 16.97 3.87
N ARG A 62 -0.32 15.95 4.03
CA ARG A 62 0.83 15.74 3.13
C ARG A 62 0.35 15.44 1.71
N ARG A 63 0.81 16.24 0.74
CA ARG A 63 0.47 16.07 -0.69
C ARG A 63 0.90 14.71 -1.24
N HIS A 64 2.06 14.20 -0.81
CA HIS A 64 2.55 12.89 -1.23
C HIS A 64 1.53 11.79 -0.91
N CYS A 65 1.12 11.67 0.36
CA CYS A 65 0.16 10.67 0.81
C CYS A 65 -1.24 10.80 0.16
N PHE A 66 -1.62 12.03 -0.25
CA PHE A 66 -2.87 12.27 -0.96
C PHE A 66 -2.88 11.65 -2.36
N TRP A 67 -1.74 11.64 -3.06
CA TRP A 67 -1.62 11.06 -4.40
C TRP A 67 -1.20 9.58 -4.38
N THR A 68 -0.30 9.20 -3.48
CA THR A 68 0.19 7.81 -3.40
C THR A 68 -0.85 6.85 -2.84
N GLY A 69 -1.71 7.31 -1.91
CA GLY A 69 -2.80 6.51 -1.36
C GLY A 69 -3.73 5.94 -2.45
N PRO A 70 -4.37 6.80 -3.27
CA PRO A 70 -5.20 6.37 -4.39
C PRO A 70 -4.43 5.54 -5.42
N PHE A 71 -3.18 5.90 -5.72
CA PHE A 71 -2.34 5.13 -6.64
C PHE A 71 -2.19 3.66 -6.21
N PHE A 72 -1.91 3.39 -4.93
CA PHE A 72 -1.82 2.02 -4.42
C PHE A 72 -3.14 1.26 -4.51
N LEU A 73 -4.27 1.93 -4.27
CA LEU A 73 -5.60 1.30 -4.40
C LEU A 73 -5.93 0.96 -5.85
N VAL A 74 -5.61 1.84 -6.79
CA VAL A 74 -5.75 1.56 -8.24
C VAL A 74 -4.84 0.41 -8.64
N MET A 75 -3.60 0.36 -8.13
CA MET A 75 -2.71 -0.76 -8.39
C MET A 75 -3.23 -2.09 -7.81
N ALA A 76 -3.92 -2.09 -6.68
CA ALA A 76 -4.56 -3.29 -6.16
C ALA A 76 -5.62 -3.84 -7.13
N LEU A 77 -6.38 -2.96 -7.79
CA LEU A 77 -7.33 -3.35 -8.83
C LEU A 77 -6.62 -3.91 -10.07
N ALA A 78 -5.52 -3.30 -10.48
CA ALA A 78 -4.72 -3.79 -11.61
C ALA A 78 -4.13 -5.20 -11.32
N VAL A 79 -3.62 -5.42 -10.11
CA VAL A 79 -3.12 -6.74 -9.68
C VAL A 79 -4.25 -7.77 -9.64
N LEU A 80 -5.44 -7.38 -9.15
CA LEU A 80 -6.61 -8.26 -9.16
C LEU A 80 -7.01 -8.64 -10.60
N ALA A 81 -7.07 -7.64 -11.49
CA ALA A 81 -7.41 -7.85 -12.90
C ALA A 81 -6.40 -8.78 -13.60
N TYR A 82 -5.10 -8.55 -13.39
CA TYR A 82 -4.04 -9.40 -13.93
C TYR A 82 -4.10 -10.82 -13.35
N GLY A 83 -4.21 -10.96 -12.02
CA GLY A 83 -4.20 -12.25 -11.34
C GLY A 83 -5.29 -13.20 -11.81
N TYR A 84 -6.48 -12.67 -12.12
CA TYR A 84 -7.62 -13.45 -12.63
C TYR A 84 -7.74 -13.44 -14.17
N GLY A 85 -6.74 -12.91 -14.89
CA GLY A 85 -6.67 -12.97 -16.35
C GLY A 85 -7.60 -12.00 -17.10
N PHE A 86 -8.11 -10.96 -16.45
CA PHE A 86 -8.88 -9.90 -17.12
C PHE A 86 -7.98 -8.94 -17.92
N VAL A 87 -6.70 -8.86 -17.55
CA VAL A 87 -5.68 -8.06 -18.23
C VAL A 87 -4.45 -8.92 -18.42
N ASP A 88 -3.95 -8.98 -19.64
CA ASP A 88 -2.65 -9.57 -19.95
C ASP A 88 -1.61 -8.46 -20.00
N LEU A 89 -0.50 -8.66 -19.30
CA LEU A 89 0.64 -7.73 -19.25
C LEU A 89 1.77 -8.17 -20.20
N GLY A 90 1.49 -9.12 -21.10
CA GLY A 90 2.40 -9.61 -22.13
C GLY A 90 3.12 -10.89 -21.73
N ASN A 91 2.42 -11.83 -21.09
CA ASN A 91 2.98 -13.10 -20.63
C ASN A 91 2.76 -14.25 -21.62
#